data_AF-W2ESW7-F1
#
_entry.id   AF-W2ESW7-F1
#
_cell.length_a   1.000
_cell.length_b   1.000
_cell.length_c   1.000
_cell.angle_alpha   90.00
_cell.angle_beta   90.00
_cell.angle_gamma   90.00
#
_symmetry.space_group_name_H-M   'P 1'
#
loop_
_entity.id
_entity.type
_entity.pdbx_description
1 polymer ?
#
loop_
_entity_poly.entity_id
_entity_poly.type
_entity_poly.pdbx_seq_one_letter_code
_entity_poly.pdbx_strand_id
1 'polypeptide(L)'
;MEAAGNSIGDAIAVDDHRFLIIERDNEQGDAAKLKRVYLVDGSDRDHDGVMDKTLVADLLNLANPRNLGGFGPAFRFPFQTIEDVALLDDRTLAILNDNNFPFSSGRTPGKADNDEFITVRLSHRLNADPRALL
;
A
#
# COMPACT_ATOMS: atom_id res chain seq x y z
N MET A 1 -5.58 9.23 -14.53
CA MET A 1 -6.93 9.08 -13.93
C MET A 1 -7.12 7.62 -13.54
N GLU A 2 -7.65 7.37 -12.34
CA GLU A 2 -7.86 6.00 -11.83
C GLU A 2 -8.79 5.18 -12.72
N ALA A 3 -8.53 3.87 -12.83
CA ALA A 3 -9.37 2.96 -13.61
C ALA A 3 -10.70 2.72 -12.88
N ALA A 4 -11.80 2.64 -13.64
CA ALA A 4 -13.12 2.32 -13.09
C ALA A 4 -13.08 0.97 -12.34
N GLY A 5 -13.45 0.98 -11.06
CA GLY A 5 -13.44 -0.20 -10.18
C GLY A 5 -12.27 -0.29 -9.19
N ASN A 6 -11.26 0.57 -9.31
CA ASN A 6 -10.25 0.76 -8.28
C ASN A 6 -10.72 1.75 -7.21
N SER A 7 -10.10 1.70 -6.04
CA SER A 7 -10.33 2.64 -4.95
C SER A 7 -9.01 3.10 -4.35
N ILE A 8 -9.03 4.32 -3.80
CA ILE A 8 -7.99 4.81 -2.91
C ILE A 8 -8.28 4.25 -1.53
N GLY A 9 -7.30 3.55 -0.95
CA GLY A 9 -7.39 3.04 0.42
C GLY A 9 -7.09 4.12 1.45
N ASP A 10 -5.99 4.84 1.24
CA ASP A 10 -5.53 5.92 2.12
C ASP A 10 -4.57 6.84 1.36
N ALA A 11 -4.37 8.07 1.88
CA ALA A 11 -3.42 9.04 1.39
C ALA A 11 -2.78 9.84 2.53
N ILE A 12 -1.45 9.72 2.67
CA ILE A 12 -0.68 10.48 3.67
C ILE A 12 0.35 11.40 3.00
N ALA A 13 0.63 12.54 3.62
CA ALA A 13 1.67 13.45 3.15
C ALA A 13 3.06 12.87 3.45
N VAL A 14 3.96 12.98 2.48
CA VAL A 14 5.41 12.79 2.64
C VAL A 14 6.09 14.14 2.91
N ASP A 15 5.62 15.18 2.22
CA ASP A 15 5.96 16.59 2.41
C ASP A 15 4.84 17.48 1.83
N ASP A 16 5.11 18.79 1.65
CA ASP A 16 4.15 19.78 1.15
C ASP A 16 3.62 19.50 -0.27
N HIS A 17 4.29 18.66 -1.05
CA HIS A 17 3.96 18.40 -2.46
C HIS A 17 3.73 16.93 -2.79
N ARG A 18 4.20 16.01 -1.94
CA ARG A 18 4.20 14.57 -2.23
C ARG A 18 3.34 13.79 -1.24
N PHE A 19 2.64 12.79 -1.75
CA PHE A 19 1.74 11.93 -0.98
C PHE A 19 2.02 10.45 -1.26
N LEU A 20 1.96 9.61 -0.24
CA LEU A 20 1.80 8.17 -0.44
C LEU A 20 0.31 7.86 -0.56
N ILE A 21 -0.07 7.16 -1.62
CA ILE A 21 -1.45 6.77 -1.90
C ILE A 21 -1.52 5.27 -2.06
N ILE A 22 -2.42 4.63 -1.30
CA ILE A 22 -2.79 3.24 -1.52
C ILE A 22 -3.84 3.18 -2.63
N GLU A 23 -3.59 2.37 -3.64
CA GLU A 23 -4.58 2.00 -4.63
C GLU A 23 -4.81 0.50 -4.63
N ARG A 24 -6.07 0.13 -4.76
CA ARG A 24 -6.51 -1.25 -4.70
C ARG A 24 -7.69 -1.49 -5.65
N ASP A 25 -7.78 -2.70 -6.18
CA ASP A 25 -9.05 -3.21 -6.71
C ASP A 25 -10.00 -3.62 -5.57
N ASN A 26 -11.21 -4.03 -5.92
CA ASN A 26 -12.19 -4.57 -4.96
C ASN A 26 -12.09 -6.09 -4.76
N GLU A 27 -11.12 -6.75 -5.37
CA GLU A 27 -10.90 -8.19 -5.25
C GLU A 27 -10.00 -8.51 -4.03
N GLN A 28 -9.96 -9.77 -3.62
CA GLN A 28 -9.12 -10.23 -2.50
C GLN A 28 -8.54 -11.63 -2.77
N GLY A 29 -7.58 -12.04 -1.96
CA GLY A 29 -6.94 -13.36 -2.08
C GLY A 29 -6.33 -13.58 -3.46
N ASP A 30 -6.62 -14.72 -4.09
CA ASP A 30 -6.11 -15.07 -5.42
C ASP A 30 -6.76 -14.27 -6.57
N ALA A 31 -7.92 -13.66 -6.33
CA ALA A 31 -8.58 -12.80 -7.32
C ALA A 31 -7.99 -11.38 -7.34
N ALA A 32 -7.24 -10.96 -6.31
CA ALA A 32 -6.60 -9.65 -6.23
C ALA A 32 -5.56 -9.47 -7.35
N LYS A 33 -5.66 -8.35 -8.05
CA LYS A 33 -4.80 -7.98 -9.20
C LYS A 33 -4.02 -6.69 -8.97
N LEU A 34 -4.54 -5.81 -8.12
CA LEU A 34 -3.96 -4.50 -7.84
C LEU A 34 -4.09 -4.18 -6.36
N LYS A 35 -2.95 -4.14 -5.66
CA LYS A 35 -2.78 -3.61 -4.30
C LYS A 35 -1.42 -2.92 -4.27
N ARG A 36 -1.37 -1.59 -4.37
CA ARG A 36 -0.13 -0.86 -4.61
C ARG A 36 -0.07 0.42 -3.78
N VAL A 37 1.14 0.79 -3.41
CA VAL A 37 1.45 2.11 -2.84
C VAL A 37 2.17 2.91 -3.91
N TYR A 38 1.69 4.11 -4.18
CA TYR A 38 2.30 5.07 -5.08
C TYR A 38 2.77 6.30 -4.32
N LEU A 39 3.88 6.88 -4.77
CA LEU A 39 4.26 8.25 -4.45
C LEU A 39 3.67 9.14 -5.54
N VAL A 40 2.81 10.06 -5.16
CA VAL A 40 2.18 11.03 -6.04
C VAL A 40 2.74 12.42 -5.74
N ASP A 41 3.19 13.13 -6.76
CA ASP A 41 3.77 14.47 -6.64
C ASP A 41 2.88 15.49 -7.36
N GLY A 42 2.39 16.46 -6.59
CA GLY A 42 1.49 17.51 -7.05
C GLY A 42 2.18 18.70 -7.71
N SER A 43 3.51 18.72 -7.81
CA SER A 43 4.24 19.82 -8.45
C SER A 43 4.16 19.82 -9.98
N ASP A 44 3.59 18.78 -10.60
CA ASP A 44 3.38 18.65 -12.05
C ASP A 44 4.70 18.96 -12.81
N ARG A 45 5.72 18.13 -12.60
CA ARG A 45 7.10 18.47 -13.03
C ARG A 45 7.26 18.45 -14.54
N ASP A 46 6.42 17.70 -15.24
CA ASP A 46 6.43 17.64 -16.70
C ASP A 46 5.46 18.65 -17.35
N HIS A 47 4.71 19.40 -16.54
CA HIS A 47 3.77 20.44 -16.96
C HIS A 47 2.66 19.92 -17.88
N ASP A 48 2.25 18.67 -17.69
CA ASP A 48 1.18 18.04 -18.48
C ASP A 48 -0.23 18.28 -17.87
N GLY A 49 -0.28 18.89 -16.69
CA GLY A 49 -1.51 19.21 -15.98
C GLY A 49 -2.04 18.05 -15.12
N VAL A 50 -1.29 16.97 -14.94
CA VAL A 50 -1.59 15.88 -14.01
C VAL A 50 -0.50 15.69 -12.95
N MET A 51 -0.83 14.93 -11.90
CA MET A 51 0.14 14.61 -10.87
C MET A 51 1.07 13.47 -11.33
N ASP A 52 2.36 13.61 -11.06
CA ASP A 52 3.36 12.57 -11.32
C ASP A 52 3.18 11.41 -10.36
N LYS A 53 3.20 10.17 -10.86
CA LYS A 53 2.94 8.97 -10.06
C LYS A 53 4.04 7.93 -10.21
N THR A 54 4.66 7.55 -9.10
CA THR A 54 5.74 6.56 -9.03
C THR A 54 5.34 5.36 -8.18
N LEU A 55 5.51 4.14 -8.66
CA LEU A 55 5.25 2.92 -7.88
C LEU A 55 6.28 2.78 -6.74
N VAL A 56 5.81 2.72 -5.50
CA VAL A 56 6.65 2.54 -4.30
C VAL A 56 6.67 1.08 -3.87
N ALA A 57 5.52 0.43 -3.84
CA ALA A 57 5.40 -0.98 -3.45
C ALA A 57 4.24 -1.66 -4.17
N ASP A 58 4.47 -2.88 -4.66
CA ASP A 58 3.40 -3.80 -5.07
C ASP A 58 3.14 -4.78 -3.91
N LEU A 59 2.00 -4.60 -3.23
CA LEU A 59 1.64 -5.37 -2.03
C LEU A 59 1.25 -6.81 -2.37
N LEU A 60 1.09 -7.16 -3.65
CA LEU A 60 0.95 -8.53 -4.11
C LEU A 60 2.30 -9.17 -4.49
N ASN A 61 3.41 -8.43 -4.42
CA ASN A 61 4.73 -8.93 -4.76
C ASN A 61 5.83 -8.26 -3.92
N LEU A 62 5.77 -8.45 -2.61
CA LEU A 62 6.78 -7.93 -1.68
C LEU A 62 7.91 -8.95 -1.47
N ALA A 63 9.15 -8.49 -1.40
CA ALA A 63 10.25 -9.35 -1.00
C ALA A 63 10.04 -9.88 0.43
N ASN A 64 10.22 -11.19 0.64
CA ASN A 64 10.01 -11.86 1.91
C ASN A 64 11.31 -12.47 2.48
N PRO A 65 12.34 -11.67 2.81
CA PRO A 65 13.64 -12.19 3.25
C PRO A 65 13.58 -12.96 4.58
N ARG A 66 12.48 -12.83 5.33
CA ARG A 66 12.27 -13.48 6.63
C ARG A 66 11.31 -14.66 6.57
N ASN A 67 10.83 -15.05 5.38
CA ASN A 67 9.87 -16.13 5.17
C ASN A 67 8.64 -16.04 6.10
N LEU A 68 8.09 -14.83 6.26
CA LEU A 68 6.94 -14.57 7.13
C LEU A 68 5.69 -15.29 6.60
N GLY A 69 4.81 -15.69 7.53
CA GLY A 69 3.46 -16.17 7.21
C GLY A 69 3.38 -17.47 6.40
N GLY A 70 4.47 -18.23 6.30
CA GLY A 70 4.53 -19.44 5.45
C GLY A 70 4.53 -19.14 3.95
N PHE A 71 4.69 -17.87 3.56
CA PHE A 71 4.87 -17.49 2.16
C PHE A 71 6.23 -17.93 1.64
N GLY A 72 6.32 -18.06 0.31
CA GLY A 72 7.60 -18.21 -0.38
C GLY A 72 8.42 -16.91 -0.38
N PRO A 73 9.36 -16.78 -1.34
CA PRO A 73 10.21 -15.59 -1.47
C PRO A 73 9.44 -14.27 -1.68
N ALA A 74 8.19 -14.35 -2.17
CA ALA A 74 7.29 -13.23 -2.32
C ALA A 74 6.17 -13.31 -1.25
N PHE A 75 6.01 -12.25 -0.47
CA PHE A 75 4.92 -12.05 0.46
C PHE A 75 3.77 -11.29 -0.23
N ARG A 76 2.53 -11.68 0.08
CA ARG A 76 1.31 -11.04 -0.45
C ARG A 76 0.50 -10.47 0.69
N PHE A 77 -0.05 -9.28 0.50
CA PHE A 77 -1.02 -8.63 1.39
C PHE A 77 -2.34 -8.42 0.63
N PRO A 78 -3.09 -9.50 0.33
CA PRO A 78 -4.13 -9.52 -0.70
C PRO A 78 -5.51 -9.17 -0.14
N PHE A 79 -5.59 -8.16 0.73
CA PHE A 79 -6.84 -7.79 1.38
C PHE A 79 -7.70 -6.88 0.51
N GLN A 80 -9.03 -6.97 0.67
CA GLN A 80 -9.95 -6.08 -0.02
C GLN A 80 -9.77 -4.64 0.47
N THR A 81 -9.61 -4.45 1.77
CA THR A 81 -9.67 -3.18 2.50
C THR A 81 -8.32 -2.89 3.18
N ILE A 82 -7.34 -2.54 2.36
CA ILE A 82 -6.08 -1.96 2.83
C ILE A 82 -6.32 -0.46 2.93
N GLU A 83 -6.49 0.06 4.14
CA GLU A 83 -7.06 1.40 4.37
C GLU A 83 -6.18 2.29 5.24
N ASP A 84 -4.93 1.89 5.50
CA ASP A 84 -4.00 2.73 6.24
C ASP A 84 -2.56 2.49 5.79
N VAL A 85 -1.85 3.59 5.54
CA VAL A 85 -0.39 3.63 5.39
C VAL A 85 0.18 4.69 6.33
N ALA A 86 1.24 4.34 7.03
CA ALA A 86 1.98 5.29 7.85
C ALA A 86 3.48 5.25 7.58
N LEU A 87 4.15 6.39 7.74
CA LEU A 87 5.61 6.49 7.71
C LEU A 87 6.17 6.22 9.11
N LEU A 88 6.76 5.05 9.33
CA LEU A 88 7.46 4.74 10.58
C LEU A 88 8.85 5.38 10.62
N ASP A 89 9.48 5.50 9.46
CA ASP A 89 10.69 6.28 9.24
C ASP A 89 10.80 6.63 7.76
N ASP A 90 11.81 7.42 7.40
CA ASP A 90 12.10 7.88 6.03
C ASP A 90 12.33 6.74 4.99
N ARG A 91 12.31 5.48 5.41
CA ARG A 91 12.48 4.30 4.56
C ARG A 91 11.58 3.13 4.95
N THR A 92 10.64 3.29 5.88
CA THR A 92 9.83 2.17 6.39
C THR A 92 8.37 2.59 6.50
N LEU A 93 7.51 1.86 5.79
CA LEU A 93 6.05 2.04 5.84
C LEU A 93 5.44 1.03 6.81
N ALA A 94 4.40 1.43 7.54
CA ALA A 94 3.40 0.51 8.06
C ALA A 94 2.23 0.46 7.06
N ILE A 95 1.69 -0.74 6.80
CA ILE A 95 0.52 -0.96 5.95
C ILE A 95 -0.46 -1.84 6.72
N LEU A 96 -1.72 -1.42 6.84
CA LEU A 96 -2.71 -2.09 7.67
C LEU A 96 -3.93 -2.55 6.86
N ASN A 97 -4.52 -3.66 7.29
CA ASN A 97 -5.79 -4.19 6.82
C ASN A 97 -6.90 -3.79 7.80
N ASP A 98 -7.91 -3.07 7.33
CA ASP A 98 -9.21 -3.02 8.00
C ASP A 98 -9.97 -4.26 7.56
N ASN A 99 -10.07 -5.27 8.41
CA ASN A 99 -10.61 -6.57 7.99
C ASN A 99 -12.12 -6.56 7.66
N ASN A 100 -12.83 -5.44 7.83
CA ASN A 100 -14.28 -5.33 7.65
C ASN A 100 -15.03 -6.57 8.19
N PHE A 101 -14.71 -6.95 9.42
CA PHE A 101 -15.12 -8.23 9.98
C PHE A 101 -16.66 -8.41 9.97
N PRO A 102 -17.18 -9.60 9.60
CA PRO A 102 -16.48 -10.83 9.22
C PRO A 102 -16.39 -11.07 7.70
N PHE A 103 -16.50 -10.03 6.87
CA PHE A 103 -16.79 -10.20 5.44
C PHE A 103 -15.56 -10.42 4.56
N SER A 104 -14.40 -9.93 4.97
CA SER A 104 -13.13 -10.14 4.25
C SER A 104 -12.56 -11.53 4.53
N SER A 105 -11.99 -12.17 3.51
CA SER A 105 -11.36 -13.50 3.59
C SER A 105 -10.16 -13.61 2.63
N GLY A 106 -9.43 -12.52 2.47
CA GLY A 106 -8.30 -12.39 1.56
C GLY A 106 -7.09 -13.24 1.94
N ARG A 107 -6.85 -13.46 3.25
CA ARG A 107 -5.72 -14.27 3.72
C ARG A 107 -5.98 -15.76 3.56
N THR A 108 -7.19 -16.20 3.86
CA THR A 108 -7.59 -17.61 3.82
C THR A 108 -9.03 -17.72 3.31
N PRO A 109 -9.24 -18.31 2.12
CA PRO A 109 -10.57 -18.43 1.55
C PRO A 109 -11.59 -19.07 2.51
N GLY A 110 -12.73 -18.40 2.70
CA GLY A 110 -13.81 -18.88 3.56
C GLY A 110 -13.58 -18.71 5.06
N LYS A 111 -12.46 -18.09 5.47
CA LYS A 111 -12.20 -17.71 6.86
C LYS A 111 -12.12 -16.19 6.95
N ALA A 112 -12.86 -15.60 7.90
CA ALA A 112 -12.78 -14.17 8.17
C ALA A 112 -11.33 -13.76 8.48
N ASP A 113 -10.90 -12.65 7.89
CA ASP A 113 -9.56 -12.10 8.11
C ASP A 113 -9.39 -11.60 9.55
N ASN A 114 -8.17 -11.71 10.06
CA ASN A 114 -7.76 -10.97 11.26
C ASN A 114 -7.41 -9.53 10.86
N ASP A 115 -7.40 -8.62 11.85
CA ASP A 115 -6.64 -7.38 11.69
C ASP A 115 -5.16 -7.72 11.57
N GLU A 116 -4.52 -7.21 10.51
CA GLU A 116 -3.12 -7.48 10.22
C GLU A 116 -2.43 -6.19 9.78
N PHE A 117 -1.19 -6.01 10.21
CA PHE A 117 -0.32 -4.98 9.67
C PHE A 117 1.04 -5.57 9.31
N ILE A 118 1.70 -4.96 8.34
CA ILE A 118 3.07 -5.27 7.94
C ILE A 118 3.93 -4.02 7.97
N THR A 119 5.24 -4.23 8.07
CA THR A 119 6.21 -3.17 7.78
C THR A 119 6.90 -3.46 6.45
N VAL A 120 6.97 -2.43 5.60
CA VAL A 120 7.61 -2.51 4.28
C VAL A 120 8.80 -1.56 4.27
N ARG A 121 10.00 -2.12 4.18
CA ARG A 121 11.22 -1.32 4.03
C ARG A 121 11.49 -1.05 2.55
N LEU A 122 11.66 0.23 2.21
CA LEU A 122 11.86 0.71 0.86
C LEU A 122 13.31 0.52 0.39
N SER A 123 13.54 0.44 -0.92
CA SER A 123 14.89 0.37 -1.49
C SER A 123 15.63 1.71 -1.37
N HIS A 124 14.90 2.82 -1.41
CA HIS A 124 15.42 4.19 -1.30
C HIS A 124 14.69 4.97 -0.22
N ARG A 125 15.31 6.05 0.25
CA ARG A 125 14.69 7.02 1.17
C ARG A 125 13.63 7.83 0.43
N LEU A 126 12.58 8.23 1.14
CA LEU A 126 11.57 9.14 0.60
C LEU A 126 12.00 10.61 0.71
N ASN A 127 12.97 10.91 1.58
CA ASN A 127 13.30 12.27 2.01
C ASN A 127 12.04 12.96 2.55
N ALA A 128 11.35 12.29 3.46
CA ALA A 128 10.12 12.80 4.07
C ALA A 128 10.41 14.01 4.98
N ASP A 129 9.45 14.92 5.08
CA ASP A 129 9.45 15.93 6.14
C ASP A 129 9.44 15.20 7.49
N PRO A 130 10.35 15.51 8.44
CA PRO A 130 10.35 14.87 9.75
C PRO A 130 9.02 14.93 10.50
N ARG A 131 8.17 15.92 10.20
CA ARG A 131 6.82 16.06 10.79
C ARG A 131 5.82 15.03 10.28
N ALA A 132 6.11 14.36 9.17
CA ALA A 132 5.28 13.32 8.57
C ALA A 132 5.56 11.91 9.14
N LEU A 133 6.60 11.77 9.98
CA LEU A 133 6.99 10.50 10.58
C LEU A 133 6.23 10.25 11.90
N LEU A 134 5.91 8.98 12.19
CA LEU A 134 5.39 8.51 13.48
C LEU A 134 6.48 8.25 14.52
#